data_AF-A0A937QCI8-F1
#
_entry.id   AF-A0A937QCI8-F1
#
_cell.length_a   1.000
_cell.length_b   1.000
_cell.length_c   1.000
_cell.angle_alpha   90.00
_cell.angle_beta   90.00
_cell.angle_gamma   90.00
#
_symmetry.space_group_name_H-M   'P 1'
#
loop_
_entity.id
_entity.type
_entity.pdbx_description
1 polymer ?
#
loop_
_entity_poly.entity_id
_entity_poly.type
_entity_poly.pdbx_seq_one_letter_code
_entity_poly.pdbx_strand_id
1 'polypeptide(L)'
;MKNQTKNTKDWVSYYDDRDILEEIADETVDLVLDDGLFQDILSGKRKRKLKNVTIKIDPLQIKAIKKLSTMKSIPYQTLIRHWLAEGIKQELDSVLK
;
A
#
# COMPACT_ATOMS: atom_id res chain seq x y z
N MET A 1 28.10 4.06 -35.60
CA MET A 1 26.85 4.77 -35.27
C MET A 1 25.71 4.16 -36.07
N LYS A 2 24.77 3.44 -35.43
CA LYS A 2 23.52 2.98 -36.03
C LYS A 2 22.41 3.25 -35.01
N ASN A 3 21.49 4.14 -35.39
CA ASN A 3 20.44 4.69 -34.54
C ASN A 3 19.35 3.64 -34.31
N GLN A 4 19.15 3.25 -33.05
CA GLN A 4 17.94 2.55 -32.61
C GLN A 4 16.86 3.59 -32.33
N THR A 5 15.97 3.81 -33.30
CA THR A 5 14.70 4.51 -33.09
C THR A 5 13.80 3.65 -32.21
N LYS A 6 13.86 3.86 -30.89
CA LYS A 6 12.96 3.20 -29.93
C LYS A 6 11.57 3.82 -30.05
N ASN A 7 10.70 3.11 -30.74
CA ASN A 7 9.24 3.27 -30.75
C ASN A 7 8.74 3.52 -29.32
N THR A 8 8.21 4.72 -29.04
CA THR A 8 7.51 5.03 -27.81
C THR A 8 6.18 4.27 -27.85
N LYS A 9 6.18 3.02 -27.36
CA LYS A 9 4.99 2.17 -27.31
C LYS A 9 3.95 2.85 -26.43
N ASP A 10 2.82 3.23 -27.02
CA ASP A 10 1.63 3.65 -26.29
C ASP A 10 0.97 2.40 -25.69
N TRP A 11 1.27 2.16 -24.42
CA TRP A 11 0.79 1.00 -23.69
C TRP A 11 -0.71 1.06 -23.44
N VAL A 12 -1.32 2.25 -23.41
CA VAL A 12 -2.75 2.42 -23.11
C VAL A 12 -3.58 1.83 -24.24
N SER A 13 -3.34 2.25 -25.49
CA SER A 13 -4.01 1.67 -26.67
C SER A 13 -3.69 0.18 -26.84
N TYR A 14 -2.48 -0.27 -26.49
CA TYR A 14 -2.12 -1.70 -26.56
C TYR A 14 -2.99 -2.59 -25.66
N TYR A 15 -3.33 -2.14 -24.45
CA TYR A 15 -4.14 -2.90 -23.50
C TYR A 15 -5.65 -2.70 -23.67
N ASP A 16 -6.10 -1.54 -24.19
CA ASP A 16 -7.53 -1.26 -24.41
C ASP A 16 -8.06 -1.93 -25.69
N ASP A 17 -7.25 -2.01 -26.76
CA ASP A 17 -7.72 -2.44 -28.08
C ASP A 17 -7.49 -3.94 -28.36
N ARG A 18 -6.77 -4.67 -27.51
CA ARG A 18 -6.45 -6.10 -27.71
C ARG A 18 -7.02 -6.97 -26.59
N ASP A 19 -7.61 -8.09 -26.96
CA ASP A 19 -8.03 -9.13 -26.00
C ASP A 19 -6.80 -9.90 -25.49
N ILE A 20 -6.07 -9.27 -24.57
CA ILE A 20 -4.84 -9.78 -23.99
C ILE A 20 -5.02 -11.06 -23.18
N LEU A 21 -6.27 -11.51 -22.93
CA LEU A 21 -6.56 -12.73 -22.19
C LEU A 21 -6.03 -13.98 -22.91
N GLU A 22 -6.00 -13.98 -24.24
CA GLU A 22 -5.42 -15.08 -25.04
C GLU A 22 -3.88 -15.06 -25.07
N GLU A 23 -3.26 -13.93 -24.74
CA GLU A 23 -1.80 -13.76 -24.67
C GLU A 23 -1.23 -14.13 -23.28
N ILE A 24 -2.09 -14.34 -22.27
CA ILE A 24 -1.65 -14.76 -20.93
C ILE A 24 -1.28 -16.25 -20.99
N ALA A 25 0.03 -16.53 -21.09
CA ALA A 25 0.55 -17.86 -20.90
C ALA A 25 0.38 -18.27 -19.43
N ASP A 26 -0.12 -19.48 -19.18
CA ASP A 26 -0.28 -20.09 -17.85
C ASP A 26 1.07 -20.59 -17.29
N GLU A 27 2.12 -19.81 -17.55
CA GLU A 27 3.47 -20.06 -17.07
C GLU A 27 3.57 -19.59 -15.62
N THR A 28 4.21 -20.41 -14.78
CA THR A 28 4.52 -20.01 -13.40
C THR A 28 5.49 -18.83 -13.43
N VAL A 29 4.97 -17.62 -13.26
CA VAL A 29 5.79 -16.43 -13.08
C VAL A 29 6.54 -16.58 -11.76
N ASP A 30 7.87 -16.63 -11.81
CA ASP A 30 8.71 -16.46 -10.63
C ASP A 30 8.53 -15.04 -10.11
N LEU A 31 7.52 -14.87 -9.25
CA LEU A 31 7.39 -13.69 -8.41
C LEU A 31 8.56 -13.75 -7.44
N VAL A 32 9.68 -13.13 -7.81
CA VAL A 32 10.84 -12.96 -6.94
C VAL A 32 10.42 -12.02 -5.79
N LEU A 33 9.78 -12.62 -4.79
CA LEU A 33 9.59 -12.04 -3.49
C LEU A 33 10.97 -12.05 -2.82
N ASP A 34 11.38 -10.90 -2.29
CA ASP A 34 12.58 -10.81 -1.45
C ASP A 34 12.56 -11.93 -0.40
N ASP A 35 13.65 -12.70 -0.31
CA ASP A 35 13.72 -13.91 0.52
C ASP A 35 13.39 -13.62 1.99
N GLY A 36 13.75 -12.43 2.46
CA GLY A 36 13.39 -11.94 3.80
C GLY A 36 11.88 -11.79 3.98
N LEU A 37 11.19 -11.22 2.99
CA LEU A 37 9.74 -11.05 2.99
C LEU A 37 9.01 -12.40 2.98
N PHE A 38 9.49 -13.35 2.18
CA PHE A 38 8.92 -14.70 2.10
C PHE A 38 9.03 -15.44 3.44
N GLN A 39 10.22 -15.39 4.07
CA GLN A 39 10.45 -15.99 5.38
C GLN A 39 9.64 -15.32 6.49
N ASP A 40 9.44 -14.01 6.45
CA ASP A 40 8.62 -13.28 7.43
C ASP A 40 7.11 -13.58 7.31
N ILE A 41 6.65 -13.89 6.08
CA ILE A 41 5.28 -14.35 5.83
C ILE A 41 5.10 -15.78 6.33
N LEU A 42 5.98 -16.70 5.94
CA LEU A 42 5.91 -18.12 6.34
C LEU A 42 6.09 -18.32 7.84
N SER A 43 7.03 -17.61 8.46
CA SER A 43 7.29 -17.68 9.90
C SER A 43 6.17 -17.08 10.76
N GLY A 44 5.18 -16.43 10.16
CA GLY A 44 4.05 -15.82 10.86
C GLY A 44 4.46 -14.61 11.72
N LYS A 45 5.73 -14.19 11.71
CA LYS A 45 6.23 -13.00 12.43
C LYS A 45 5.49 -11.72 12.05
N ARG A 46 4.97 -11.66 10.83
CA ARG A 46 4.16 -10.55 10.34
C ARG A 46 2.78 -10.44 10.99
N LYS A 47 2.22 -11.53 11.55
CA LYS A 47 0.96 -11.50 12.31
C LYS A 47 1.21 -10.98 13.73
N ARG A 48 1.68 -9.73 13.85
CA ARG A 48 1.73 -9.05 15.16
C ARG A 48 0.30 -8.94 15.69
N LYS A 49 0.03 -9.55 16.85
CA LYS A 49 -1.25 -9.42 17.53
C LYS A 49 -1.43 -7.96 17.95
N LEU A 50 -2.47 -7.31 17.44
CA LEU A 50 -2.83 -5.96 17.82
C LEU A 50 -3.21 -5.95 19.32
N LYS A 51 -2.74 -4.94 20.05
CA LYS A 51 -3.15 -4.69 21.44
C LYS A 51 -4.21 -3.60 21.47
N ASN A 52 -5.21 -3.76 22.34
CA ASN A 52 -6.24 -2.75 22.57
C ASN A 52 -5.66 -1.64 23.44
N VAL A 53 -5.84 -0.39 23.01
CA VAL A 53 -5.43 0.80 23.75
C VAL A 53 -6.60 1.77 23.76
N THR A 54 -6.90 2.32 24.94
CA THR A 54 -7.92 3.36 25.11
C THR A 54 -7.25 4.72 25.18
N ILE A 55 -7.59 5.63 24.29
CA ILE A 55 -7.05 6.99 24.23
C ILE A 55 -8.21 7.97 24.45
N LYS A 56 -8.04 8.94 25.36
CA LYS A 56 -9.00 10.03 25.54
C LYS A 56 -8.78 11.07 24.44
N ILE A 57 -9.83 11.41 23.70
CA ILE A 57 -9.80 12.36 22.60
C ILE A 57 -10.97 13.33 22.80
N ASP A 58 -10.79 14.59 22.41
CA ASP A 58 -11.85 15.58 22.41
C ASP A 58 -13.05 15.11 21.54
N PRO A 59 -14.29 15.11 22.06
CA PRO A 59 -15.49 14.79 21.29
C PRO A 59 -15.62 15.53 19.95
N LEU A 60 -15.16 16.78 19.85
CA LEU A 60 -15.19 17.54 18.59
C LEU A 60 -14.29 16.92 17.53
N GLN A 61 -13.09 16.50 17.93
CA GLN A 61 -12.15 15.80 17.04
C GLN A 61 -12.71 14.46 16.59
N ILE A 62 -13.35 13.70 17.49
CA ILE A 62 -14.00 12.42 17.13
C ILE A 62 -15.07 12.62 16.04
N LYS A 63 -15.89 13.66 16.15
CA LYS A 63 -16.89 13.99 15.11
C LYS A 63 -16.23 14.35 13.78
N ALA A 64 -15.18 15.16 13.81
CA ALA A 64 -14.44 15.53 12.60
C ALA A 64 -13.82 14.31 11.90
N ILE A 65 -13.18 13.41 12.66
CA ILE A 65 -12.57 12.18 12.15
C ILE A 65 -13.65 11.28 11.52
N LYS A 66 -14.80 11.12 12.18
CA LYS A 66 -15.91 10.32 11.60
C LYS A 66 -16.37 10.91 10.26
N LYS A 67 -16.52 12.23 10.14
CA LYS A 67 -16.90 12.89 8.89
C LYS A 67 -15.83 12.70 7.80
N LEU A 68 -14.55 12.83 8.15
CA LEU A 68 -13.44 12.58 7.23
C LEU A 68 -13.39 11.11 6.78
N SER A 69 -13.69 10.18 7.69
CA SER A 69 -13.73 8.75 7.40
C SER A 69 -14.82 8.39 6.39
N THR A 70 -16.00 8.99 6.52
CA THR A 70 -17.10 8.81 5.56
C THR A 70 -16.75 9.40 4.19
N MET A 71 -16.09 10.55 4.14
CA MET A 71 -15.66 11.16 2.87
C MET A 71 -14.58 10.33 2.17
N LYS A 72 -13.68 9.72 2.93
CA LYS A 72 -12.60 8.86 2.39
C LYS A 72 -13.04 7.41 2.17
N SER A 73 -14.29 7.04 2.48
CA SER A 73 -14.82 5.67 2.41
C SER A 73 -13.96 4.64 3.18
N ILE A 74 -13.33 5.08 4.28
CA ILE A 74 -12.44 4.25 5.12
C ILE A 74 -12.98 4.31 6.56
N PRO A 75 -12.99 3.20 7.32
CA PRO A 75 -13.40 3.23 8.73
C PRO A 75 -12.56 4.21 9.57
N TYR A 76 -13.21 4.98 10.45
CA TYR A 76 -12.53 5.98 11.28
C TYR A 76 -11.37 5.40 12.12
N GLN A 77 -11.50 4.15 12.58
CA GLN A 77 -10.44 3.46 13.31
C GLN A 77 -9.20 3.21 12.45
N THR A 78 -9.40 2.85 11.18
CA THR A 78 -8.31 2.65 10.21
C THR A 78 -7.63 3.97 9.88
N LEU A 79 -8.41 5.05 9.72
CA LEU A 79 -7.88 6.38 9.48
C LEU A 79 -6.99 6.87 10.63
N ILE A 80 -7.46 6.73 11.88
CA ILE A 80 -6.68 7.08 13.08
C ILE A 80 -5.39 6.25 13.14
N ARG A 81 -5.47 4.94 12.85
CA ARG A 81 -4.31 4.06 12.84
C ARG A 81 -3.28 4.47 11.79
N HIS A 82 -3.74 4.88 10.61
CA HIS A 82 -2.87 5.32 9.53
C HIS A 82 -2.12 6.61 9.92
N TRP A 83 -2.83 7.63 10.40
CA TRP A 83 -2.21 8.87 10.86
C TRP A 83 -1.25 8.66 12.04
N LEU A 84 -1.58 7.77 12.96
CA LEU A 84 -0.68 7.44 14.07
C LEU A 84 0.63 6.82 13.56
N ALA A 85 0.55 5.89 12.60
CA ALA A 85 1.73 5.27 12.01
C ALA A 85 2.60 6.29 11.25
N GLU A 86 1.95 7.18 10.50
CA GLU A 86 2.63 8.24 9.74
C GLU A 86 3.30 9.26 10.66
N GLY A 87 2.60 9.73 11.70
CA GLY A 87 3.15 10.64 12.70
C GLY A 87 4.36 10.06 13.43
N ILE A 88 4.29 8.79 13.85
CA ILE A 88 5.44 8.10 14.46
C ILE A 88 6.63 8.04 13.51
N LYS A 89 6.39 7.74 12.22
CA LYS A 89 7.45 7.66 11.21
C LYS A 89 8.13 9.02 11.02
N GLN A 90 7.34 10.09 10.89
CA GLN A 90 7.87 11.44 10.69
C GLN A 90 8.69 11.93 11.89
N GLU A 91 8.24 11.65 13.11
CA GLU A 91 8.98 11.98 14.34
C GLU A 91 10.27 11.17 14.46
N LEU A 92 10.22 9.87 14.16
CA LEU A 92 11.40 9.00 14.18
C LEU A 92 12.46 9.48 13.18
N ASP A 93 12.03 9.84 11.96
CA ASP A 93 12.91 10.38 10.92
C ASP A 93 13.50 11.76 11.31
N SER A 94 12.79 12.52 12.15
CA SER A 94 13.25 13.83 12.63
C SER A 94 14.24 13.73 13.80
N VAL A 95 14.10 12.72 14.65
CA VAL A 95 15.00 12.48 15.80
C VAL A 95 16.30 11.77 15.40
N LEU A 96 16.29 11.02 14.29
CA LEU A 96 17.47 10.32 13.75
C LEU A 96 18.36 11.20 12.84
N LYS A 97 17.91 12.41 12.50
CA LYS A 97 18.72 13.42 11.78
C LYS A 97 19.50 14.30 12.74
#